data_AF-A0A0F9BPV2-F1
#
_entry.id   AF-A0A0F9BPV2-F1
#
_cell.length_a   1.000
_cell.length_b   1.000
_cell.length_c   1.000
_cell.angle_alpha   90.00
_cell.angle_beta   90.00
_cell.angle_gamma   90.00
#
_symmetry.space_group_name_H-M   'P 1'
#
loop_
_entity.id
_entity.type
_entity.pdbx_description
1 polymer ?
#
loop_
_entity_poly.entity_id
_entity_poly.type
_entity_poly.pdbx_seq_one_letter_code
_entity_poly.pdbx_strand_id
1 'polypeptide(L)'
;MEHAVEILASILSPLKERIDETRDLLLLSRPDVVKVALKEKIKVDATLSRDDVVKQIIEARIKREFAELKPKPKPKAKPKPKAKKRKKA
;
A
#
# COMPACT_ATOMS: atom_id res chain seq x y z
N MET A 1 13.28 -12.86 -26.74
CA MET A 1 13.14 -11.39 -26.83
C MET A 1 11.81 -10.95 -26.21
N GLU A 2 10.68 -11.52 -26.62
CA GLU A 2 9.33 -11.15 -26.13
C GLU A 2 9.18 -11.22 -24.60
N HIS A 3 9.67 -12.29 -23.97
CA HIS A 3 9.59 -12.45 -22.51
C HIS A 3 10.34 -11.37 -21.72
N ALA A 4 11.47 -10.86 -22.25
CA ALA A 4 12.22 -9.78 -21.61
C ALA A 4 11.48 -8.45 -21.73
N VAL A 5 10.81 -8.22 -22.87
CA VAL A 5 9.96 -7.05 -23.10
C VAL A 5 8.75 -7.07 -22.16
N GLU A 6 8.12 -8.23 -21.95
CA GLU A 6 7.01 -8.38 -21.00
C GLU A 6 7.43 -8.14 -19.55
N ILE A 7 8.59 -8.65 -19.14
CA ILE A 7 9.14 -8.39 -17.79
C ILE A 7 9.42 -6.89 -17.62
N LEU A 8 10.05 -6.26 -18.61
CA LEU A 8 10.32 -4.82 -18.57
C LEU A 8 9.03 -4.00 -18.55
N ALA A 9 8.04 -4.35 -19.37
CA ALA A 9 6.73 -3.71 -19.38
C ALA A 9 6.02 -3.86 -18.03
N SER A 10 6.09 -5.03 -17.40
CA SER A 10 5.52 -5.28 -16.08
C SER A 10 6.20 -4.46 -14.97
N ILE A 11 7.46 -4.07 -15.13
CA ILE A 11 8.18 -3.20 -14.16
C ILE A 11 7.89 -1.72 -14.45
N LEU A 12 7.85 -1.34 -15.72
CA LEU A 12 7.65 0.03 -16.18
C LEU A 12 6.20 0.52 -16.01
N SER A 13 5.19 -0.36 -16.17
CA SER A 13 3.78 0.04 -16.07
C SER A 13 3.42 0.60 -14.69
N PRO A 14 3.73 -0.09 -13.57
CA PRO A 14 3.47 0.43 -12.23
C PRO A 14 4.29 1.70 -11.91
N LEU A 15 5.46 1.88 -12.52
CA LEU A 15 6.24 3.10 -12.36
C LEU A 15 5.57 4.28 -13.07
N LYS A 16 5.07 4.05 -14.30
CA LYS A 16 4.40 5.08 -15.08
C LYS A 16 3.09 5.53 -14.44
N GLU A 17 2.28 4.59 -13.96
CA GLU A 17 1.04 4.91 -13.22
C GLU A 17 1.34 5.76 -11.98
N ARG A 18 2.35 5.41 -11.19
CA ARG A 18 2.76 6.20 -10.01
C ARG A 18 3.24 7.61 -10.36
N ILE A 19 3.93 7.77 -11.50
CA ILE A 19 4.35 9.10 -11.99
C ILE A 19 3.13 9.93 -12.39
N ASP A 20 2.20 9.35 -13.16
CA ASP A 20 1.00 10.02 -13.62
C ASP A 20 0.09 10.42 -12.42
N GLU A 21 -0.09 9.53 -11.43
CA GLU A 21 -0.81 9.85 -10.19
C GLU A 21 -0.15 10.96 -9.36
N THR A 22 1.18 10.93 -9.26
CA THR A 22 1.93 11.97 -8.53
C THR A 22 1.80 13.32 -9.23
N ARG A 23 1.84 13.32 -10.57
CA ARG A 23 1.64 14.51 -11.37
C ARG A 23 0.25 15.09 -11.15
N ASP A 24 -0.78 14.24 -11.13
CA ASP A 24 -2.15 14.67 -10.85
C ASP A 24 -2.27 15.29 -9.45
N LEU A 25 -1.65 14.69 -8.43
CA LEU A 25 -1.60 15.27 -7.08
C LEU A 25 -0.90 16.63 -7.03
N LEU A 26 0.13 16.85 -7.85
CA LEU A 26 0.84 18.13 -7.93
C LEU A 26 0.05 19.21 -8.68
N LEU A 27 -0.86 18.82 -9.56
CA LEU A 27 -1.80 19.72 -10.24
C LEU A 27 -2.97 20.12 -9.34
N LEU A 28 -3.25 19.37 -8.28
CA LEU A 28 -4.30 19.69 -7.33
C LEU A 28 -3.98 20.93 -6.48
N SER A 29 -5.05 21.62 -6.09
CA SER A 29 -4.99 22.69 -5.10
C SER A 29 -4.68 22.12 -3.71
N ARG A 30 -4.10 22.93 -2.80
CA ARG A 30 -3.83 22.52 -1.42
C ARG A 30 -5.04 21.87 -0.71
N PRO A 31 -6.28 22.44 -0.74
CA PRO A 31 -7.41 21.79 -0.08
C PRO A 31 -7.76 20.42 -0.67
N ASP A 32 -7.55 20.22 -1.98
CA ASP A 32 -7.83 18.92 -2.60
C ASP A 32 -6.77 17.88 -2.24
N VAL A 33 -5.49 18.28 -2.15
CA VAL A 33 -4.42 17.41 -1.62
C VAL A 33 -4.72 16.99 -0.18
N VAL A 34 -5.21 17.90 0.66
CA VAL A 34 -5.62 17.58 2.04
C VAL A 34 -6.78 16.57 2.05
N LYS A 35 -7.77 16.71 1.17
CA LYS A 35 -8.87 15.72 1.06
C LYS A 35 -8.33 14.33 0.69
N VAL A 36 -7.35 14.25 -0.21
CA VAL A 36 -6.71 12.97 -0.57
C VAL A 36 -5.97 12.38 0.64
N ALA A 37 -5.16 13.18 1.33
CA ALA A 37 -4.46 12.74 2.53
C ALA A 37 -5.43 12.21 3.60
N LEU A 38 -6.57 12.88 3.82
CA LEU A 38 -7.59 12.43 4.76
C LEU A 38 -8.25 11.11 4.34
N LYS A 39 -8.53 10.92 3.04
CA LYS A 39 -9.02 9.62 2.51
C LYS A 39 -8.02 8.50 2.77
N GLU A 40 -6.73 8.79 2.66
CA GLU A 40 -5.65 7.85 2.93
C GLU A 40 -5.28 7.73 4.42
N LYS A 41 -6.04 8.38 5.31
CA LYS A 41 -5.82 8.38 6.77
C LYS A 41 -4.45 8.93 7.18
N ILE A 42 -3.92 9.84 6.39
CA ILE A 42 -2.67 10.55 6.66
C ILE A 42 -3.00 11.78 7.49
N LYS A 43 -2.29 11.99 8.60
CA LYS A 43 -2.43 13.19 9.42
C LYS A 43 -1.75 14.34 8.69
N VAL A 44 -2.52 15.40 8.41
CA VAL A 44 -1.98 16.61 7.77
C VAL A 44 -1.86 17.70 8.81
N ASP A 45 -0.64 18.17 9.04
CA ASP A 45 -0.40 19.38 9.82
C ASP A 45 -0.67 20.63 8.98
N ALA A 46 -1.35 21.61 9.59
CA ALA A 46 -1.72 22.86 8.93
C ALA A 46 -0.53 23.76 8.56
N THR A 47 0.64 23.52 9.17
CA THR A 47 1.90 24.24 8.91
C THR A 47 2.64 23.70 7.68
N LEU A 48 2.27 22.52 7.17
CA LEU A 48 2.96 21.88 6.05
C LEU A 48 2.60 22.53 4.71
N SER A 49 3.60 22.67 3.83
CA SER A 49 3.40 23.07 2.44
C SER A 49 2.53 22.04 1.71
N ARG A 50 1.85 22.46 0.64
CA ARG A 50 1.18 21.54 -0.29
C ARG A 50 2.14 20.40 -0.71
N ASP A 51 3.36 20.74 -1.09
CA ASP A 51 4.32 19.75 -1.61
C ASP A 51 4.77 18.75 -0.53
N ASP A 52 4.84 19.18 0.73
CA ASP A 52 5.14 18.26 1.84
C ASP A 52 3.99 17.29 2.10
N VAL A 53 2.74 17.74 1.97
CA VAL A 53 1.57 16.85 2.07
C VAL A 53 1.55 15.85 0.91
N VAL A 54 1.88 16.29 -0.31
CA VAL A 54 2.01 15.38 -1.48
C VAL A 54 3.10 14.33 -1.23
N LYS A 55 4.27 14.73 -0.71
CA LYS A 55 5.34 13.76 -0.34
C LYS A 55 4.86 12.74 0.68
N GLN A 56 4.12 13.15 1.71
CA GLN A 56 3.59 12.23 2.71
C GLN A 56 2.59 11.22 2.12
N ILE A 57 1.73 11.67 1.19
CA ILE A 57 0.82 10.78 0.46
C ILE A 57 1.60 9.72 -0.30
N ILE A 58 2.60 10.13 -1.09
CA ILE A 58 3.41 9.22 -1.89
C ILE A 58 4.16 8.23 -1.00
N GLU A 59 4.79 8.70 0.07
CA GLU A 59 5.48 7.84 1.02
C GLU A 59 4.54 6.81 1.67
N ALA A 60 3.33 7.21 2.02
CA ALA A 60 2.34 6.31 2.61
C ALA A 60 1.89 5.23 1.63
N ARG A 61 1.63 5.60 0.36
CA ARG A 61 1.30 4.65 -0.71
C ARG A 61 2.42 3.64 -0.94
N ILE A 62 3.65 4.13 -1.08
CA ILE A 62 4.84 3.27 -1.24
C ILE A 62 4.96 2.32 -0.03
N LYS A 63 4.91 2.85 1.21
CA LYS A 63 4.99 2.01 2.42
C LYS A 63 3.90 0.93 2.44
N ARG A 64 2.69 1.23 1.96
CA ARG A 64 1.58 0.27 1.86
C ARG A 64 1.83 -0.80 0.81
N GLU A 65 2.25 -0.44 -0.41
CA GLU A 65 2.61 -1.40 -1.45
C GLU A 65 3.72 -2.36 -0.98
N PHE A 66 4.78 -1.82 -0.38
CA PHE A 66 5.86 -2.62 0.19
C PHE A 66 5.42 -3.49 1.38
N ALA A 67 4.44 -3.03 2.18
CA ALA A 67 3.85 -3.83 3.25
C ALA A 67 2.96 -4.96 2.72
N GLU A 68 2.23 -4.73 1.63
CA GLU A 68 1.40 -5.74 0.95
C GLU A 68 2.26 -6.79 0.22
N LEU A 69 3.45 -6.42 -0.25
CA LEU A 69 4.46 -7.33 -0.80
C LEU A 69 5.13 -8.22 0.26
N LYS A 70 5.07 -7.86 1.55
CA LYS A 70 5.54 -8.75 2.62
C LYS A 70 4.54 -9.92 2.75
N PRO A 71 5.00 -11.18 2.67
CA PRO A 71 4.10 -12.32 2.80
C PRO A 71 3.39 -12.24 4.16
N LYS A 72 2.06 -12.13 4.13
CA LYS A 72 1.24 -12.24 5.35
C LYS A 72 1.68 -13.52 6.08
N PRO A 73 1.99 -13.48 7.39
CA PRO A 73 2.22 -14.70 8.14
C PRO A 73 0.98 -15.58 7.96
N LYS A 74 1.18 -16.81 7.45
CA LYS A 74 0.10 -17.80 7.31
C LYS A 74 -0.68 -17.83 8.61
N PRO A 75 -2.03 -17.79 8.60
CA PRO A 75 -2.80 -17.90 9.83
C PRO A 75 -2.38 -19.19 10.53
N LYS A 76 -1.78 -19.06 11.72
CA LYS A 76 -1.40 -20.22 12.55
C LYS A 76 -2.68 -21.01 12.79
N ALA A 77 -2.77 -22.20 12.20
CA ALA A 77 -3.87 -23.11 12.42
C ALA A 77 -3.99 -23.33 13.94
N LYS A 78 -5.14 -22.95 14.52
CA LYS A 78 -5.47 -23.27 15.90
C LYS A 78 -5.35 -24.78 16.07
N PRO A 79 -4.59 -25.30 17.06
CA PRO A 79 -4.52 -26.74 17.28
C PRO A 79 -5.93 -27.26 17.61
N LYS A 80 -6.40 -28.25 16.84
CA LYS A 80 -7.66 -28.95 17.11
C LYS A 80 -7.59 -29.58 18.53
N PRO A 81 -8.62 -29.46 19.37
CA PRO A 81 -8.63 -30.10 20.68
C PRO A 81 -8.55 -31.62 20.49
N LYS A 82 -7.61 -32.27 21.20
CA LYS A 82 -7.45 -33.73 21.18
C LYS A 82 -8.71 -34.39 21.74
N ALA A 83 -9.35 -35.25 20.93
CA ALA A 83 -10.46 -36.08 21.36
C ALA A 83 -10.05 -36.94 22.56
N LYS A 84 -10.74 -36.73 23.69
CA LYS A 84 -10.57 -37.47 24.93
C LYS A 84 -11.06 -38.90 24.68
N LYS A 85 -10.15 -39.85 24.45
CA LYS A 85 -10.46 -41.29 24.47
C LYS A 85 -11.00 -41.61 25.87
N ARG A 86 -12.31 -41.79 26.02
CA ARG A 86 -12.90 -42.42 27.21
C ARG A 86 -12.46 -43.87 27.20
N LYS A 87 -11.60 -44.22 28.15
CA LYS A 87 -11.19 -45.59 28.46
C LYS A 87 -12.44 -46.30 29.00
N LYS A 88 -12.77 -47.42 28.38
CA LYS A 88 -13.84 -48.35 28.77
C LYS A 88 -13.50 -48.93 30.14
N ALA A 89 -14.42 -48.83 31.10
CA ALA A 89 -14.49 -49.65 32.30
C ALA A 89 -15.96 -50.01 32.49
#